data_AF-A0A0M2LT55-F1
#
_entry.id   AF-A0A0M2LT55-F1
#
_cell.length_a   1.000
_cell.length_b   1.000
_cell.length_c   1.000
_cell.angle_alpha   90.00
_cell.angle_beta   90.00
_cell.angle_gamma   90.00
#
_symmetry.space_group_name_H-M   'P 1'
#
loop_
_entity.id
_entity.type
_entity.pdbx_description
1 polymer ?
#
loop_
_entity_poly.entity_id
_entity_poly.type
_entity_poly.pdbx_seq_one_letter_code
_entity_poly.pdbx_strand_id
1 'polypeptide(L)'
;MTKTQTIADQLRVAAALCFAGLGEAEKRATARSADLDQLIHDTEARDHRRAAFNERDAACYRLGAAFEPSDGLALDPVTLTGFLALNEVGLLLLVRSALASPGGSLVDALAALFRSTAGREIRDYGTWVRWQWLRELYLEETERFLATPKGSDPKARWRGDPPTHAQTYLVAQICLDLQLAYRTFPTKGEAFEWILERGNPRFNHEPRRPSLDALAEMVA
;
A
#
# COMPACT_ATOMS: atom_id res chain seq x y z
N MET A 1 -19.45 36.02 -1.34
CA MET A 1 -18.44 35.15 -0.70
C MET A 1 -17.75 34.38 -1.80
N THR A 2 -16.44 34.54 -1.95
CA THR A 2 -15.64 33.88 -2.99
C THR A 2 -15.19 32.49 -2.53
N LYS A 3 -15.02 31.52 -3.45
CA LYS A 3 -14.57 30.13 -3.15
C LYS A 3 -13.37 30.04 -2.20
N THR A 4 -12.47 31.02 -2.25
CA THR A 4 -11.29 31.12 -1.39
C THR A 4 -11.61 31.38 0.09
N GLN A 5 -12.68 32.13 0.39
CA GLN A 5 -13.16 32.32 1.77
C GLN A 5 -13.65 31.00 2.37
N THR A 6 -14.28 30.15 1.55
CA THR A 6 -14.87 28.87 1.99
C THR A 6 -13.80 27.83 2.35
N ILE A 7 -12.72 27.75 1.57
CA ILE A 7 -11.58 26.84 1.85
C ILE A 7 -10.83 27.28 3.12
N ALA A 8 -10.61 28.59 3.30
CA ALA A 8 -9.94 29.12 4.49
C ALA A 8 -10.73 28.81 5.77
N ASP A 9 -12.07 28.89 5.71
CA ASP A 9 -12.92 28.56 6.85
C ASP A 9 -12.97 27.04 7.11
N GLN A 10 -12.99 26.20 6.07
CA GLN A 10 -12.86 24.74 6.21
C GLN A 10 -11.52 24.34 6.85
N LEU A 11 -10.42 24.96 6.45
CA LEU A 11 -9.09 24.70 7.03
C LEU A 11 -9.01 25.16 8.50
N ARG A 12 -9.65 26.28 8.86
CA ARG A 12 -9.73 26.72 10.26
C ARG A 12 -10.54 25.76 11.12
N VAL A 13 -11.69 25.29 10.62
CA VAL A 13 -12.52 24.29 11.32
C VAL A 13 -11.77 22.98 11.47
N ALA A 14 -11.08 22.52 10.42
CA ALA A 14 -10.24 21.33 10.48
C ALA A 14 -9.11 21.48 11.52
N ALA A 15 -8.42 22.64 11.53
CA ALA A 15 -7.38 22.91 12.51
C ALA A 15 -7.93 22.89 13.95
N ALA A 16 -9.07 23.52 14.20
CA ALA A 16 -9.71 23.51 15.52
C ALA A 16 -10.10 22.10 15.98
N LEU A 17 -10.61 21.26 15.09
CA LEU A 17 -10.92 19.85 15.38
C LEU A 17 -9.64 19.03 15.65
N CYS A 18 -8.56 19.27 14.90
CA CYS A 18 -7.28 18.63 15.15
C CYS A 18 -6.73 18.98 16.54
N PHE A 19 -6.81 20.25 16.97
CA PHE A 19 -6.36 20.66 18.30
C PHE A 19 -7.22 20.06 19.42
N ALA A 20 -8.54 19.96 19.23
CA ALA A 20 -9.43 19.33 20.20
C ALA A 20 -9.19 17.81 20.34
N GLY A 21 -8.75 17.14 19.27
CA GLY A 21 -8.45 15.71 19.27
C GLY A 21 -7.14 15.30 19.96
N LEU A 22 -6.24 16.24 20.27
CA LEU A 22 -4.93 15.94 20.87
C LEU A 22 -5.05 15.31 22.26
N GLY A 23 -5.97 15.80 23.11
CA GLY A 23 -6.20 15.23 24.44
C GLY A 23 -6.80 13.82 24.40
N GLU A 24 -7.58 13.49 23.38
CA GLU A 24 -8.12 12.14 23.17
C GLU A 24 -7.07 11.17 22.59
N ALA A 25 -6.11 11.68 21.81
CA ALA A 25 -4.97 10.89 21.34
C ALA A 25 -4.07 10.42 22.50
N GLU A 26 -3.80 11.30 23.47
CA GLU A 26 -2.97 10.98 24.65
C GLU A 26 -3.61 9.92 25.56
N LYS A 27 -4.94 9.98 25.76
CA LYS A 27 -5.70 8.97 26.50
C LYS A 27 -5.65 7.60 25.84
N ARG A 28 -5.80 7.54 24.51
CA ARG A 28 -5.71 6.28 23.73
C ARG A 28 -4.31 5.64 23.81
N ALA A 29 -3.25 6.45 23.74
CA ALA A 29 -1.88 5.96 23.85
C ALA A 29 -1.59 5.33 25.22
N THR A 30 -2.07 5.97 26.30
CA THR A 30 -1.86 5.48 27.67
C THR A 30 -2.59 4.16 27.94
N ALA A 31 -3.80 4.00 27.41
CA ALA A 31 -4.59 2.76 27.58
C ALA A 31 -3.91 1.52 26.95
N ARG A 32 -3.09 1.71 25.90
CA ARG A 32 -2.45 0.62 25.14
C ARG A 32 -1.06 0.24 25.64
N SER A 33 -0.42 1.10 26.44
CA SER A 33 0.86 0.81 27.09
C SER A 33 0.79 -0.32 28.14
N ALA A 34 -0.41 -0.80 28.47
CA ALA A 34 -0.62 -1.91 29.40
C ALA A 34 -0.22 -3.29 28.84
N ASP A 35 0.03 -3.43 27.53
CA ASP A 35 0.47 -4.68 26.87
C ASP A 35 2.00 -4.75 26.70
N LEU A 36 2.75 -4.34 27.72
CA LEU A 36 4.22 -4.25 27.66
C LEU A 36 4.89 -5.62 27.45
N ASP A 37 4.33 -6.68 28.03
CA ASP A 37 4.93 -8.03 28.03
C ASP A 37 4.89 -8.69 26.64
N GLN A 38 3.83 -8.46 25.86
CA GLN A 38 3.73 -8.94 24.48
C GLN A 38 4.73 -8.21 23.56
N LEU A 39 4.92 -6.91 23.78
CA LEU A 39 5.89 -6.07 23.06
C LEU A 39 7.34 -6.49 23.33
N ILE A 40 7.66 -6.86 24.58
CA ILE A 40 8.98 -7.39 24.96
C ILE A 40 9.22 -8.74 24.27
N HIS A 41 8.27 -9.67 24.36
CA HIS A 41 8.35 -10.98 23.70
C HIS A 41 8.52 -10.87 22.18
N ASP A 42 7.78 -9.97 21.53
CA ASP A 42 7.90 -9.76 20.08
C ASP A 42 9.22 -9.09 19.68
N THR A 43 9.85 -8.34 20.59
CA THR A 43 11.15 -7.71 20.37
C THR A 43 12.30 -8.71 20.50
N GLU A 44 12.25 -9.61 21.48
CA GLU A 44 13.20 -10.72 21.60
C GLU A 44 13.10 -11.67 20.39
N ALA A 45 11.90 -11.86 19.83
CA ALA A 45 11.70 -12.62 18.60
C ALA A 45 12.19 -11.89 17.32
N ARG A 46 12.40 -10.56 17.34
CA ARG A 46 12.86 -9.77 16.19
C ARG A 46 14.35 -9.94 15.90
N ASP A 47 15.18 -10.11 16.93
CA ASP A 47 16.63 -10.32 16.79
C ASP A 47 16.96 -11.63 16.05
N HIS A 48 16.01 -12.57 16.00
CA HIS A 48 16.13 -13.83 15.27
C HIS A 48 15.53 -13.81 13.84
N ARG A 49 14.92 -12.69 13.40
CA ARG A 49 14.27 -12.57 12.09
C ARG A 49 15.14 -11.77 11.10
N ARG A 50 15.02 -12.09 9.80
CA ARG A 50 15.77 -11.54 8.65
C ARG A 50 16.00 -10.02 8.63
N ALA A 51 15.19 -9.23 9.34
CA ALA A 51 15.32 -7.77 9.43
C ALA A 51 16.64 -7.29 10.09
N ALA A 52 17.35 -8.16 10.83
CA ALA A 52 18.65 -7.81 11.40
C ALA A 52 19.77 -7.61 10.35
N PHE A 53 19.62 -8.15 9.13
CA PHE A 53 20.71 -8.26 8.15
C PHE A 53 20.54 -7.38 6.89
N ASN A 54 19.47 -6.59 6.80
CA ASN A 54 19.22 -5.68 5.68
C ASN A 54 18.59 -4.37 6.16
N GLU A 55 19.29 -3.25 5.98
CA GLU A 55 18.85 -1.91 6.40
C GLU A 55 17.50 -1.50 5.80
N ARG A 56 17.25 -1.90 4.55
CA ARG A 56 15.98 -1.61 3.87
C ARG A 56 14.82 -2.38 4.51
N ASP A 57 15.00 -3.67 4.77
CA ASP A 57 13.95 -4.49 5.39
C ASP A 57 13.67 -4.02 6.82
N ALA A 58 14.71 -3.63 7.57
CA ALA A 58 14.57 -3.00 8.87
C ALA A 58 13.79 -1.67 8.80
N ALA A 59 14.03 -0.85 7.77
CA ALA A 59 13.28 0.39 7.56
C ALA A 59 11.80 0.12 7.24
N CYS A 60 11.50 -0.81 6.33
CA CYS A 60 10.13 -1.21 6.02
C CYS A 60 9.40 -1.76 7.25
N TYR A 61 10.07 -2.58 8.05
CA TYR A 61 9.50 -3.13 9.28
C TYR A 61 9.19 -2.03 10.31
N ARG A 62 10.14 -1.12 10.57
CA ARG A 62 9.94 0.00 11.50
C ARG A 62 8.79 0.90 11.07
N LEU A 63 8.70 1.21 9.77
CA LEU A 63 7.62 2.02 9.24
C LEU A 63 6.26 1.32 9.39
N GLY A 64 6.19 0.02 9.12
CA GLY A 64 4.97 -0.78 9.34
C GLY A 64 4.56 -0.84 10.80
N ALA A 65 5.51 -1.07 11.71
CA ALA A 65 5.27 -1.14 13.15
C ALA A 65 4.75 0.18 13.73
N ALA A 66 5.05 1.33 13.12
CA ALA A 66 4.54 2.63 13.56
C ALA A 66 3.00 2.74 13.45
N PHE A 67 2.36 1.93 12.60
CA PHE A 67 0.90 1.92 12.47
C PHE A 67 0.20 1.06 13.53
N GLU A 68 0.91 0.13 14.16
CA GLU A 68 0.35 -0.87 15.09
C GLU A 68 -0.30 -0.26 16.34
N PRO A 69 0.30 0.74 17.03
CA PRO A 69 -0.32 1.35 18.21
C PRO A 69 -1.66 2.06 17.92
N SER A 70 -1.92 2.39 16.66
CA SER A 70 -3.13 3.10 16.20
C SER A 70 -4.04 2.22 15.33
N ASP A 71 -3.89 0.89 15.37
CA ASP A 71 -4.68 -0.06 14.57
C ASP A 71 -4.59 0.13 13.04
N GLY A 72 -3.52 0.78 12.57
CA GLY A 72 -3.33 1.10 11.15
C GLY A 72 -2.91 -0.09 10.29
N LEU A 73 -2.62 -1.25 10.88
CA LEU A 73 -2.26 -2.47 10.14
C LEU A 73 -3.41 -3.00 9.27
N ALA A 74 -4.65 -2.59 9.54
CA ALA A 74 -5.83 -2.93 8.74
C ALA A 74 -6.03 -2.04 7.50
N LEU A 75 -5.24 -0.97 7.33
CA LEU A 75 -5.33 -0.11 6.16
C LEU A 75 -4.87 -0.86 4.89
N ASP A 76 -5.61 -0.71 3.79
CA ASP A 76 -5.20 -1.28 2.51
C ASP A 76 -3.89 -0.61 2.03
N PRO A 77 -2.78 -1.37 1.93
CA PRO A 77 -1.47 -0.79 1.64
C PRO A 77 -1.37 -0.24 0.21
N VAL A 78 -2.20 -0.74 -0.71
CA VAL A 78 -2.28 -0.25 -2.09
C VAL A 78 -2.94 1.13 -2.11
N THR A 79 -4.07 1.30 -1.42
CA THR A 79 -4.74 2.59 -1.24
C THR A 79 -3.85 3.57 -0.49
N LEU A 80 -3.11 3.13 0.54
CA LEU A 80 -2.14 3.98 1.25
C LEU A 80 -1.02 4.46 0.32
N THR A 81 -0.51 3.60 -0.56
CA THR A 81 0.47 4.01 -1.57
C THR A 81 -0.08 5.10 -2.49
N GLY A 82 -1.34 4.94 -2.93
CA GLY A 82 -2.02 5.96 -3.74
C GLY A 82 -2.22 7.27 -3.01
N PHE A 83 -2.66 7.21 -1.75
CA PHE A 83 -2.84 8.38 -0.90
C PHE A 83 -1.55 9.19 -0.77
N LEU A 84 -0.44 8.52 -0.47
CA LEU A 84 0.87 9.18 -0.33
C LEU A 84 1.35 9.79 -1.65
N ALA A 85 1.08 9.15 -2.79
CA ALA A 85 1.48 9.65 -4.09
C ALA A 85 0.60 10.80 -4.63
N LEU A 86 -0.57 11.04 -4.03
CA LEU A 86 -1.46 12.16 -4.37
C LEU A 86 -1.04 13.49 -3.73
N ASN A 87 -0.03 13.48 -2.83
CA ASN A 87 0.49 14.67 -2.16
C ASN A 87 -0.63 15.54 -1.54
N GLU A 88 -0.72 16.82 -1.91
CA GLU A 88 -1.66 17.79 -1.36
C GLU A 88 -3.12 17.41 -1.62
N VAL A 89 -3.43 16.75 -2.75
CA VAL A 89 -4.80 16.30 -3.07
C VAL A 89 -5.26 15.24 -2.06
N GLY A 90 -4.37 14.33 -1.68
CA GLY A 90 -4.63 13.34 -0.63
C GLY A 90 -4.96 14.00 0.71
N LEU A 91 -4.18 15.01 1.10
CA LEU A 91 -4.43 15.77 2.33
C LEU A 91 -5.80 16.45 2.33
N LEU A 92 -6.20 17.06 1.22
CA LEU A 92 -7.51 17.73 1.12
C LEU A 92 -8.68 16.73 1.22
N LEU A 93 -8.55 15.55 0.60
CA LEU A 93 -9.54 14.48 0.71
C LEU A 93 -9.64 13.95 2.14
N LEU A 94 -8.50 13.82 2.83
CA LEU A 94 -8.45 13.41 4.24
C LEU A 94 -9.13 14.45 5.15
N VAL A 95 -8.84 15.74 4.95
CA VAL A 95 -9.49 16.82 5.72
C VAL A 95 -11.01 16.77 5.54
N ARG A 96 -11.49 16.62 4.30
CA ARG A 96 -12.93 16.48 4.02
C ARG A 96 -13.52 15.24 4.69
N SER A 97 -12.82 14.11 4.65
CA SER A 97 -13.22 12.88 5.34
C SER A 97 -13.31 13.07 6.86
N ALA A 98 -12.31 13.70 7.47
CA ALA A 98 -12.25 13.96 8.91
C ALA A 98 -13.35 14.95 9.37
N LEU A 99 -13.69 15.95 8.55
CA LEU A 99 -14.80 16.87 8.83
C LEU A 99 -16.16 16.16 8.85
N ALA A 100 -16.33 15.11 8.04
CA ALA A 100 -17.57 14.34 7.99
C ALA A 100 -17.72 13.36 9.18
N SER A 101 -16.64 13.08 9.92
CA SER A 101 -16.65 12.18 11.09
C SER A 101 -15.61 12.64 12.13
N PRO A 102 -15.89 13.72 12.88
CA PRO A 102 -14.95 14.28 13.84
C PRO A 102 -14.76 13.37 15.07
N GLY A 103 -13.58 13.46 15.71
CA GLY A 103 -13.25 12.80 16.98
C GLY A 103 -12.48 11.48 16.88
N GLY A 104 -12.33 10.92 15.68
CA GLY A 104 -11.50 9.74 15.42
C GLY A 104 -9.99 10.04 15.39
N SER A 105 -9.18 8.98 15.37
CA SER A 105 -7.74 9.06 15.08
C SER A 105 -7.50 9.35 13.58
N LEU A 106 -6.24 9.66 13.21
CA LEU A 106 -5.83 9.75 11.81
C LEU A 106 -6.10 8.44 11.05
N VAL A 107 -5.86 7.29 11.69
CA VAL A 107 -6.12 5.98 11.10
C VAL A 107 -7.61 5.79 10.83
N ASP A 108 -8.49 6.24 11.73
CA ASP A 108 -9.94 6.18 11.52
C ASP A 108 -10.37 7.04 10.32
N ALA A 109 -9.81 8.24 10.19
CA ALA A 109 -10.08 9.15 9.08
C ALA A 109 -9.59 8.58 7.73
N LEU A 110 -8.40 7.94 7.72
CA LEU A 110 -7.87 7.23 6.55
C LEU A 110 -8.72 6.01 6.22
N ALA A 111 -9.12 5.21 7.20
CA ALA A 111 -9.96 4.04 6.99
C ALA A 111 -11.33 4.42 6.43
N ALA A 112 -11.93 5.51 6.92
CA ALA A 112 -13.15 6.07 6.38
C ALA A 112 -12.97 6.56 4.94
N LEU A 113 -11.88 7.28 4.65
CA LEU A 113 -11.55 7.74 3.30
C LEU A 113 -11.37 6.56 2.34
N PHE A 114 -10.65 5.51 2.75
CA PHE A 114 -10.35 4.36 1.90
C PHE A 114 -11.60 3.52 1.58
N ARG A 115 -12.62 3.54 2.45
CA ARG A 115 -13.93 2.92 2.20
C ARG A 115 -14.87 3.79 1.33
N SER A 116 -14.52 5.05 1.09
CA SER A 116 -15.35 5.97 0.32
C SER A 116 -15.26 5.72 -1.20
N THR A 117 -16.06 6.46 -1.98
CA THR A 117 -15.94 6.52 -3.44
C THR A 117 -14.54 7.00 -3.87
N ALA A 118 -14.00 8.03 -3.22
CA ALA A 118 -12.65 8.53 -3.46
C ALA A 118 -11.58 7.47 -3.13
N GLY A 119 -11.85 6.61 -2.13
CA GLY A 119 -10.97 5.51 -1.76
C GLY A 119 -10.67 4.55 -2.91
N ARG A 120 -11.66 4.29 -3.79
CA ARG A 120 -11.46 3.44 -4.98
C ARG A 120 -10.51 4.09 -5.99
N GLU A 121 -10.71 5.36 -6.29
CA GLU A 121 -9.84 6.13 -7.19
C GLU A 121 -8.41 6.24 -6.64
N ILE A 122 -8.27 6.46 -5.33
CA ILE A 122 -6.98 6.46 -4.63
C ILE A 122 -6.30 5.09 -4.77
N ARG A 123 -7.04 3.99 -4.61
CA ARG A 123 -6.51 2.64 -4.76
C ARG A 123 -6.04 2.36 -6.19
N ASP A 124 -6.78 2.82 -7.18
CA ASP A 124 -6.39 2.68 -8.60
C ASP A 124 -5.13 3.48 -8.90
N TYR A 125 -5.00 4.68 -8.32
CA TYR A 125 -3.76 5.46 -8.43
C TYR A 125 -2.58 4.77 -7.73
N GLY A 126 -2.78 4.24 -6.52
CA GLY A 126 -1.77 3.46 -5.81
C GLY A 126 -1.35 2.22 -6.58
N THR A 127 -2.31 1.60 -7.28
CA THR A 127 -2.07 0.48 -8.17
C THR A 127 -1.14 0.86 -9.33
N TRP A 128 -1.39 2.00 -9.96
CA TRP A 128 -0.53 2.55 -11.02
C TRP A 128 0.87 2.95 -10.51
N VAL A 129 1.00 3.57 -9.34
CA VAL A 129 2.31 3.95 -8.77
C VAL A 129 3.16 2.71 -8.48
N ARG A 130 2.57 1.70 -7.84
CA ARG A 130 3.23 0.42 -7.55
C ARG A 130 3.63 -0.30 -8.83
N TRP A 131 2.80 -0.17 -9.88
CA TRP A 131 3.13 -0.69 -11.19
C TRP A 131 4.41 -0.09 -11.78
N GLN A 132 4.53 1.23 -11.80
CA GLN A 132 5.72 1.92 -12.31
C GLN A 132 6.98 1.47 -11.55
N TRP A 133 6.86 1.34 -10.23
CA TRP A 133 7.97 0.92 -9.38
C TRP A 133 8.43 -0.53 -9.64
N LEU A 134 7.51 -1.45 -9.93
CA LEU A 134 7.81 -2.88 -10.13
C LEU A 134 8.15 -3.24 -11.58
N ARG A 135 8.05 -2.29 -12.52
CA ARG A 135 8.15 -2.55 -13.96
C ARG A 135 9.46 -3.21 -14.38
N GLU A 136 10.59 -2.67 -13.94
CA GLU A 136 11.91 -3.21 -14.32
C GLU A 136 12.11 -4.66 -13.83
N LEU A 137 11.65 -4.97 -12.62
CA LEU A 137 11.73 -6.33 -12.09
C LEU A 137 10.88 -7.30 -12.92
N TYR A 138 9.68 -6.87 -13.32
CA TYR A 138 8.83 -7.67 -14.20
C TYR A 138 9.48 -7.91 -15.57
N LEU A 139 10.02 -6.86 -16.21
CA LEU A 139 10.68 -6.97 -17.52
C LEU A 139 11.88 -7.93 -17.49
N GLU A 140 12.67 -7.89 -16.42
CA GLU A 140 13.79 -8.81 -16.21
C GLU A 140 13.32 -10.26 -16.09
N GLU A 141 12.33 -10.51 -15.24
CA GLU A 141 11.82 -11.86 -14.96
C GLU A 141 10.95 -12.45 -16.09
N THR A 142 10.52 -11.65 -17.07
CA THR A 142 9.64 -12.10 -18.17
C THR A 142 10.24 -11.87 -19.55
N GLU A 143 10.09 -10.67 -20.12
CA GLU A 143 10.45 -10.35 -21.50
C GLU A 143 11.94 -10.58 -21.79
N ARG A 144 12.83 -10.07 -20.92
CA ARG A 144 14.27 -10.24 -21.09
C ARG A 144 14.69 -11.70 -20.91
N PHE A 145 14.06 -12.41 -19.96
CA PHE A 145 14.33 -13.84 -19.78
C PHE A 145 13.85 -14.67 -20.98
N LEU A 146 12.67 -14.39 -21.54
CA LEU A 146 12.15 -15.04 -22.75
C LEU A 146 13.05 -14.82 -23.97
N ALA A 147 13.72 -13.66 -24.05
CA ALA A 147 14.68 -13.38 -25.11
C ALA A 147 15.97 -14.23 -25.04
N THR A 148 16.19 -14.97 -23.95
CA THR A 148 17.34 -15.86 -23.82
C THR A 148 17.04 -17.26 -24.40
N PRO A 149 18.07 -18.00 -24.87
CA PRO A 149 17.90 -19.40 -25.29
C PRO A 149 17.35 -20.31 -24.19
N LYS A 150 17.62 -19.97 -22.91
CA LYS A 150 17.17 -20.74 -21.75
C LYS A 150 15.71 -20.47 -21.41
N GLY A 151 15.25 -19.23 -21.54
CA GLY A 151 13.85 -18.86 -21.24
C GLY A 151 12.87 -19.25 -22.33
N SER A 152 13.32 -19.25 -23.59
CA SER A 152 12.50 -19.67 -24.75
C SER A 152 12.35 -21.19 -24.91
N ASP A 153 13.17 -22.01 -24.24
CA ASP A 153 13.07 -23.46 -24.29
C ASP A 153 11.95 -23.99 -23.36
N PRO A 154 10.85 -24.56 -23.92
CA PRO A 154 9.74 -25.09 -23.13
C PRO A 154 10.11 -26.35 -22.33
N LYS A 155 11.23 -27.02 -22.65
CA LYS A 155 11.72 -28.22 -21.95
C LYS A 155 12.89 -27.91 -21.03
N ALA A 156 13.19 -26.64 -20.80
CA ALA A 156 14.35 -26.25 -20.02
C ALA A 156 14.26 -26.76 -18.58
N ARG A 157 15.36 -27.34 -18.10
CA ARG A 157 15.46 -27.94 -16.76
C ARG A 157 15.04 -26.99 -15.63
N TRP A 158 15.26 -25.69 -15.79
CA TRP A 158 14.91 -24.69 -14.77
C TRP A 158 13.42 -24.65 -14.47
N ARG A 159 12.55 -25.05 -15.41
CA ARG A 159 11.10 -25.03 -15.22
C ARG A 159 10.65 -25.91 -14.06
N GLY A 160 11.40 -26.98 -13.75
CA GLY A 160 11.10 -27.91 -12.65
C GLY A 160 11.71 -27.52 -11.30
N ASP A 161 12.54 -26.47 -11.23
CA ASP A 161 13.10 -26.01 -9.96
C ASP A 161 12.03 -25.29 -9.10
N PRO A 162 12.24 -25.10 -7.79
CA PRO A 162 11.37 -24.25 -6.96
C PRO A 162 11.39 -22.77 -7.41
N PRO A 163 10.25 -22.04 -7.32
CA PRO A 163 10.18 -20.61 -7.66
C PRO A 163 11.30 -19.77 -7.04
N THR A 164 11.79 -18.78 -7.79
CA THR A 164 12.77 -17.83 -7.25
C THR A 164 12.10 -16.91 -6.21
N HIS A 165 12.91 -16.26 -5.36
CA HIS A 165 12.40 -15.20 -4.48
C HIS A 165 11.74 -14.06 -5.26
N ALA A 166 12.29 -13.69 -6.43
CA ALA A 166 11.73 -12.67 -7.31
C ALA A 166 10.35 -13.08 -7.85
N GLN A 167 10.19 -14.31 -8.33
CA GLN A 167 8.90 -14.84 -8.78
C GLN A 167 7.88 -14.90 -7.64
N THR A 168 8.30 -15.38 -6.46
CA THR A 168 7.43 -15.44 -5.27
C THR A 168 6.97 -14.04 -4.86
N TYR A 169 7.90 -13.07 -4.89
CA TYR A 169 7.61 -11.68 -4.63
C TYR A 169 6.62 -11.11 -5.65
N LEU A 170 6.86 -11.30 -6.95
CA LEU A 170 5.96 -10.85 -8.02
C LEU A 170 4.56 -11.45 -7.88
N VAL A 171 4.44 -12.74 -7.57
CA VAL A 171 3.14 -13.37 -7.30
C VAL A 171 2.42 -12.71 -6.12
N ALA A 172 3.12 -12.48 -5.01
CA ALA A 172 2.54 -11.80 -3.85
C ALA A 172 2.07 -10.38 -4.20
N GLN A 173 2.86 -9.63 -4.98
CA GLN A 173 2.45 -8.30 -5.44
C GLN A 173 1.22 -8.38 -6.35
N ILE A 174 1.22 -9.25 -7.37
CA ILE A 174 0.08 -9.43 -8.29
C ILE A 174 -1.20 -9.78 -7.52
N CYS A 175 -1.13 -10.71 -6.57
CA CYS A 175 -2.28 -11.08 -5.74
C CYS A 175 -2.79 -9.89 -4.93
N LEU A 176 -1.91 -9.16 -4.24
CA LEU A 176 -2.27 -7.99 -3.43
C LEU A 176 -2.97 -6.92 -4.28
N ASP A 177 -2.41 -6.68 -5.45
CA ASP A 177 -2.81 -5.60 -6.34
C ASP A 177 -4.16 -5.89 -7.01
N LEU A 178 -4.36 -7.13 -7.47
CA LEU A 178 -5.60 -7.62 -8.08
C LEU A 178 -6.63 -8.13 -7.07
N GLN A 179 -6.35 -8.01 -5.76
CA GLN A 179 -7.20 -8.53 -4.68
C GLN A 179 -7.52 -10.02 -4.82
N LEU A 180 -6.54 -10.81 -5.28
CA LEU A 180 -6.64 -12.26 -5.38
C LEU A 180 -6.12 -12.91 -4.09
N ALA A 181 -6.65 -14.10 -3.77
CA ALA A 181 -6.04 -14.93 -2.75
C ALA A 181 -4.58 -15.25 -3.12
N TYR A 182 -3.69 -15.20 -2.13
CA TYR A 182 -2.30 -15.56 -2.34
C TYR A 182 -2.19 -17.01 -2.81
N ARG A 183 -1.34 -17.24 -3.82
CA ARG A 183 -1.11 -18.54 -4.42
C ARG A 183 0.36 -18.88 -4.37
N THR A 184 0.66 -20.12 -4.04
CA THR A 184 2.01 -20.69 -4.18
C THR A 184 2.07 -21.58 -5.41
N PHE A 185 3.27 -21.72 -5.96
CA PHE A 185 3.54 -22.60 -7.08
C PHE A 185 4.63 -23.59 -6.68
N PRO A 186 4.51 -24.87 -7.05
CA PRO A 186 5.53 -25.87 -6.79
C PRO A 186 6.79 -25.65 -7.65
N THR A 187 6.65 -25.06 -8.84
CA THR A 187 7.75 -24.96 -9.82
C THR A 187 7.92 -23.55 -10.40
N LYS A 188 9.16 -23.21 -10.83
CA LYS A 188 9.48 -21.96 -11.54
C LYS A 188 8.68 -21.83 -12.82
N GLY A 189 8.49 -22.94 -13.54
CA GLY A 189 7.75 -22.97 -14.81
C GLY A 189 6.30 -22.55 -14.61
N GLU A 190 5.62 -23.15 -13.64
CA GLU A 190 4.22 -22.79 -13.31
C GLU A 190 4.10 -21.36 -12.79
N ALA A 191 5.02 -20.92 -11.91
CA ALA A 191 5.04 -19.54 -11.45
C ALA A 191 5.23 -18.56 -12.61
N PHE A 192 6.17 -18.86 -13.50
CA PHE A 192 6.49 -18.04 -14.67
C PHE A 192 5.33 -17.96 -15.66
N GLU A 193 4.72 -19.10 -16.01
CA GLU A 193 3.53 -19.15 -16.85
C GLU A 193 2.38 -18.37 -16.23
N TRP A 194 2.13 -18.53 -14.93
CA TRP A 194 1.08 -17.78 -14.26
C TRP A 194 1.34 -16.28 -14.25
N ILE A 195 2.59 -15.85 -14.03
CA ILE A 195 3.00 -14.44 -14.11
C ILE A 195 2.79 -13.90 -15.54
N LEU A 196 3.08 -14.70 -16.57
CA LEU A 196 2.85 -14.33 -17.98
C LEU A 196 1.37 -14.30 -18.36
N GLU A 197 0.59 -15.31 -17.97
CA GLU A 197 -0.83 -15.50 -18.32
C GLU A 197 -1.72 -14.44 -17.69
N ARG A 198 -1.50 -14.17 -16.41
CA ARG A 198 -2.16 -13.04 -15.75
C ARG A 198 -1.73 -11.73 -16.39
N GLY A 199 -0.60 -11.77 -17.13
CA GLY A 199 0.34 -10.68 -17.19
C GLY A 199 0.43 -10.06 -15.82
N ASN A 200 0.63 -8.78 -15.81
CA ASN A 200 -0.19 -8.02 -14.90
C ASN A 200 -1.28 -7.42 -15.78
N PRO A 201 -2.56 -7.38 -15.39
CA PRO A 201 -3.52 -6.45 -16.00
C PRO A 201 -3.01 -5.01 -15.98
N ARG A 202 -1.95 -4.75 -15.20
CA ARG A 202 -1.13 -3.55 -15.28
C ARG A 202 -0.04 -3.54 -16.40
N PHE A 203 0.60 -4.65 -16.77
CA PHE A 203 1.71 -4.71 -17.75
C PHE A 203 1.27 -5.08 -19.18
N ASN A 204 0.14 -5.80 -19.34
CA ASN A 204 -0.43 -6.09 -20.66
C ASN A 204 -1.20 -4.86 -21.22
N HIS A 205 -1.79 -4.06 -20.33
CA HIS A 205 -2.36 -2.75 -20.60
C HIS A 205 -1.99 -1.84 -19.43
N GLU A 206 -1.32 -0.71 -19.68
CA GLU A 206 -1.05 0.27 -18.61
C GLU A 206 -2.38 0.62 -17.92
N PRO A 207 -2.49 0.54 -16.57
CA PRO A 207 -3.69 0.98 -15.88
C PRO A 207 -3.93 2.41 -16.30
N ARG A 208 -5.13 2.72 -16.82
CA ARG A 208 -5.45 4.09 -17.24
C ARG A 208 -5.08 5.01 -16.08
N ARG A 209 -4.14 5.94 -16.30
CA ARG A 209 -3.83 6.99 -15.32
C ARG A 209 -5.18 7.58 -14.89
N PRO A 210 -5.58 7.44 -13.61
CA PRO A 210 -6.83 8.02 -13.15
C PRO A 210 -6.81 9.50 -13.50
N SER A 211 -7.91 10.00 -14.08
CA SER A 211 -8.04 11.44 -14.27
C SER A 211 -8.06 12.05 -12.87
N LEU A 212 -7.02 12.82 -12.55
CA LEU A 212 -6.97 13.58 -11.31
C LEU A 212 -8.07 14.64 -11.29
N ASP A 213 -8.73 14.92 -12.42
CA ASP A 213 -9.85 15.84 -12.51
C ASP A 213 -11.05 15.34 -11.70
N ALA A 214 -11.32 14.03 -11.70
CA ALA A 214 -12.38 13.45 -10.86
C ALA A 214 -12.10 13.63 -9.36
N LEU A 215 -10.84 13.47 -8.93
CA LEU A 215 -10.43 13.70 -7.54
C LEU A 215 -10.38 15.20 -7.21
N ALA A 216 -9.98 16.05 -8.15
CA ALA A 216 -9.97 17.50 -8.00
C ALA A 216 -11.39 18.08 -7.92
N GLU A 217 -12.34 17.56 -8.70
CA GLU A 217 -13.76 17.88 -8.62
C GLU A 217 -14.36 17.44 -7.28
N MET A 218 -13.93 16.29 -6.74
CA MET A 218 -14.32 15.84 -5.40
C MET A 218 -13.74 16.71 -4.28
N VAL A 219 -12.75 17.56 -4.57
CA VAL A 219 -12.13 18.49 -3.61
C VAL A 219 -12.64 19.93 -3.80
N ALA A 220 -13.03 20.32 -5.02
CA ALA A 220 -13.53 21.65 -5.41
C ALA A 220 -14.94 21.99 -4.90
#